data_AF-A0A1S1HRC7-F1
#
_entry.id   AF-A0A1S1HRC7-F1
#
_cell.length_a   1.000
_cell.length_b   1.000
_cell.length_c   1.000
_cell.angle_alpha   90.00
_cell.angle_beta   90.00
_cell.angle_gamma   90.00
#
_symmetry.space_group_name_H-M   'P 1'
#
loop_
_entity.id
_entity.type
_entity.pdbx_description
1 polymer ?
#
loop_
_entity_poly.entity_id
_entity_poly.type
_entity_poly.pdbx_seq_one_letter_code
_entity_poly.pdbx_strand_id
1 'polypeptide(L)'
;MKKSIKQAQWGIAVIAALTLSACDDFNPMSQKGEFYYSNPTTSNISFKVDDKSYEVLPGQRDIIKLSSGKHKLENSQGDIFSFMVFDNNNGGIINPDNHVYYTLSEAYAVEGKADRFKPATYEVVINGHELEMAVRSANATVIDGNIFKCDYPLGEAFPDSITVNDRKSIGNIQSKCFDKPELVQYIATEYDENISPSTADEATQDTVNMPFNYDLPTADFANPKLQAKAEELLALLKPLQDTNDTDIHEKLNKQAHQLMMELVDIHANSASSSGVAENEKYNDFVSKIGELRGYGIWGR
;
A
#
# COMPACT_ATOMS: atom_id res chain seq x y z
N MET A 1 5.40 -3.33 22.74
CA MET A 1 4.29 -3.22 23.73
C MET A 1 3.11 -4.13 23.36
N LYS A 2 2.19 -4.45 24.30
CA LYS A 2 1.03 -5.33 24.01
C LYS A 2 -0.20 -4.50 23.61
N LYS A 3 -0.47 -4.41 22.30
CA LYS A 3 -1.71 -3.82 21.78
C LYS A 3 -2.90 -4.75 22.00
N SER A 4 -4.05 -4.17 22.32
CA SER A 4 -5.20 -4.92 22.84
C SER A 4 -6.46 -4.79 21.97
N ILE A 5 -7.38 -5.73 22.13
CA ILE A 5 -8.71 -5.66 21.51
C ILE A 5 -9.79 -5.42 22.56
N LYS A 6 -10.71 -4.52 22.24
CA LYS A 6 -11.96 -4.28 22.99
C LYS A 6 -13.17 -4.75 22.17
N GLN A 7 -14.18 -5.29 22.85
CA GLN A 7 -15.44 -5.67 22.21
C GLN A 7 -16.42 -4.50 22.22
N ALA A 8 -17.07 -4.24 21.08
CA ALA A 8 -18.09 -3.19 20.99
C ALA A 8 -19.28 -3.49 21.94
N GLN A 9 -19.44 -2.66 22.98
CA GLN A 9 -20.62 -2.65 23.83
C GLN A 9 -21.62 -1.62 23.28
N TRP A 10 -22.64 -2.10 22.57
CA TRP A 10 -23.71 -1.23 22.07
C TRP A 10 -24.67 -0.90 23.22
N GLY A 11 -24.53 0.30 23.78
CA GLY A 11 -25.60 0.93 24.56
C GLY A 11 -26.72 1.33 23.60
N ILE A 12 -27.95 0.93 23.91
CA ILE A 12 -29.13 1.25 23.09
C ILE A 12 -29.38 2.76 23.17
N ALA A 13 -29.07 3.51 22.11
CA ALA A 13 -29.53 4.87 21.89
C ALA A 13 -30.47 4.88 20.68
N VAL A 14 -31.77 5.02 20.95
CA VAL A 14 -32.80 5.19 19.91
C VAL A 14 -32.80 6.65 19.47
N ILE A 15 -32.39 6.94 18.24
CA ILE A 15 -32.70 8.20 17.56
C ILE A 15 -33.23 7.90 16.16
N ALA A 16 -34.35 8.54 15.86
CA ALA A 16 -35.25 8.32 14.73
C ALA A 16 -34.66 8.71 13.37
N ALA A 17 -35.21 8.09 12.33
CA ALA A 17 -34.78 8.13 10.94
C ALA A 17 -34.96 9.49 10.24
N LEU A 18 -33.99 9.83 9.39
CA LEU A 18 -34.20 10.63 8.17
C LEU A 18 -33.58 9.85 7.01
N THR A 19 -34.45 9.41 6.09
CA THR A 19 -34.10 8.68 4.87
C THR A 19 -33.61 9.66 3.81
N LEU A 20 -32.33 9.60 3.47
CA LEU A 20 -31.81 10.07 2.17
C LEU A 20 -31.29 8.85 1.43
N SER A 21 -31.97 8.52 0.33
CA SER A 21 -31.56 7.50 -0.62
C SER A 21 -30.35 8.02 -1.41
N ALA A 22 -29.15 7.65 -0.95
CA ALA A 22 -27.97 7.55 -1.77
C ALA A 22 -27.47 6.11 -1.64
N CYS A 23 -27.80 5.28 -2.62
CA CYS A 23 -27.17 3.98 -2.79
C CYS A 23 -25.85 4.20 -3.52
N ASP A 24 -24.86 4.72 -2.81
CA ASP A 24 -23.46 4.45 -3.08
C ASP A 24 -22.92 3.91 -1.76
N ASP A 25 -22.21 2.79 -1.82
CA ASP A 25 -21.68 2.06 -0.67
C ASP A 25 -21.03 3.00 0.34
N PHE A 26 -21.78 3.34 1.39
CA PHE A 26 -21.28 4.10 2.53
C PHE A 26 -20.37 3.15 3.33
N ASN A 27 -19.14 2.98 2.87
CA ASN A 27 -18.06 2.48 3.69
C ASN A 27 -17.41 3.70 4.38
N PRO A 28 -17.75 4.00 5.64
CA PRO A 28 -17.20 5.16 6.36
C PRO A 28 -15.68 5.06 6.60
N MET A 29 -15.04 3.95 6.23
CA MET A 29 -13.58 3.76 6.26
C MET A 29 -12.94 3.77 4.87
N SER A 30 -13.69 4.05 3.80
CA SER A 30 -13.12 4.11 2.45
C SER A 30 -12.28 5.39 2.29
N GLN A 31 -10.98 5.21 2.04
CA GLN A 31 -10.04 6.27 1.68
C GLN A 31 -10.05 6.54 0.15
N LYS A 32 -11.09 6.10 -0.56
CA LYS A 32 -11.18 6.24 -2.03
C LYS A 32 -11.07 7.71 -2.42
N GLY A 33 -10.13 7.99 -3.32
CA GLY A 33 -9.85 9.34 -3.82
C GLY A 33 -9.13 10.25 -2.81
N GLU A 34 -8.78 9.76 -1.61
CA GLU A 34 -8.08 10.56 -0.59
C GLU A 34 -6.57 10.29 -0.63
N PHE A 35 -5.81 11.30 -1.04
CA PHE A 35 -4.37 11.21 -1.19
C PHE A 35 -3.69 12.10 -0.15
N TYR A 36 -2.98 11.49 0.78
CA TYR A 36 -2.26 12.18 1.84
C TYR A 36 -0.97 12.77 1.30
N TYR A 37 -0.47 13.82 1.93
CA TYR A 37 0.91 14.28 1.76
C TYR A 37 1.41 14.82 3.09
N SER A 38 2.73 14.75 3.31
CA SER A 38 3.38 15.51 4.36
C SER A 38 4.70 16.11 3.89
N ASN A 39 5.18 17.08 4.67
CA ASN A 39 6.52 17.60 4.56
C ASN A 39 7.36 17.08 5.75
N PRO A 40 8.13 15.99 5.58
CA PRO A 40 8.97 15.44 6.64
C PRO A 40 10.27 16.24 6.86
N THR A 41 10.47 17.36 6.17
CA THR A 41 11.72 18.13 6.19
C THR A 41 11.63 19.36 7.09
N THR A 42 12.76 20.09 7.21
CA THR A 42 12.85 21.37 7.93
C THR A 42 12.65 22.59 7.02
N SER A 43 12.40 22.39 5.73
CA SER A 43 12.23 23.45 4.73
C SER A 43 10.84 23.34 4.09
N ASN A 44 10.31 24.43 3.52
CA ASN A 44 9.05 24.35 2.77
C ASN A 44 9.22 23.47 1.53
N ILE A 45 8.18 22.70 1.20
CA ILE A 45 8.06 22.02 -0.10
C ILE A 45 6.92 22.64 -0.90
N SER A 46 7.04 22.62 -2.23
CA SER A 46 6.00 23.10 -3.12
C SER A 46 5.82 22.16 -4.31
N PHE A 47 4.57 22.00 -4.73
CA PHE A 47 4.21 21.16 -5.87
C PHE A 47 2.85 21.59 -6.44
N LYS A 48 2.47 21.04 -7.59
CA LYS A 48 1.14 21.22 -8.16
C LYS A 48 0.48 19.89 -8.48
N VAL A 49 -0.82 19.82 -8.26
CA VAL A 49 -1.67 18.74 -8.78
C VAL A 49 -2.75 19.35 -9.64
N ASP A 50 -2.81 18.97 -10.92
CA ASP A 50 -3.74 19.51 -11.91
C ASP A 50 -3.83 21.05 -11.88
N ASP A 51 -2.66 21.69 -12.02
CA ASP A 51 -2.46 23.15 -12.02
C ASP A 51 -2.76 23.86 -10.68
N LYS A 52 -3.24 23.15 -9.66
CA LYS A 52 -3.42 23.70 -8.31
C LYS A 52 -2.11 23.61 -7.52
N SER A 53 -1.60 24.76 -7.09
CA SER A 53 -0.38 24.85 -6.28
C SER A 53 -0.63 24.53 -4.80
N TYR A 54 0.36 23.88 -4.20
CA TYR A 54 0.46 23.57 -2.79
C TYR A 54 1.80 24.06 -2.27
N GLU A 55 1.77 24.81 -1.17
CA GLU A 55 2.96 25.06 -0.35
C GLU A 55 2.74 24.43 1.01
N VAL A 56 3.70 23.61 1.43
CA VAL A 56 3.57 22.79 2.63
C VAL A 56 4.72 23.13 3.58
N LEU A 57 4.35 23.67 4.74
CA LEU A 57 5.31 24.04 5.78
C LEU A 57 5.96 22.80 6.42
N PRO A 58 7.15 22.92 7.04
CA PRO A 58 7.78 21.84 7.78
C PRO A 58 6.81 21.15 8.77
N GLY A 59 6.73 19.82 8.70
CA GLY A 59 5.86 19.00 9.54
C GLY A 59 4.36 19.10 9.23
N GLN A 60 3.96 19.91 8.24
CA GLN A 60 2.57 19.98 7.80
C GLN A 60 2.21 18.73 6.99
N ARG A 61 0.95 18.33 7.12
CA ARG A 61 0.31 17.25 6.36
C ARG A 61 -1.13 17.62 6.06
N ASP A 62 -1.64 17.12 4.94
CA ASP A 62 -3.04 17.32 4.53
C ASP A 62 -3.45 16.26 3.51
N ILE A 63 -4.66 16.39 2.97
CA ILE A 63 -5.26 15.47 2.00
C ILE A 63 -5.62 16.23 0.71
N ILE A 64 -5.32 15.62 -0.42
CA ILE A 64 -5.82 16.00 -1.74
C ILE A 64 -6.90 15.01 -2.15
N LYS A 65 -8.06 15.51 -2.56
CA LYS A 65 -9.12 14.67 -3.12
C LYS A 65 -9.00 14.63 -4.64
N LEU A 66 -8.79 13.44 -5.19
CA LEU A 66 -8.71 13.20 -6.63
C LEU A 66 -9.86 12.29 -7.07
N SER A 67 -10.48 12.64 -8.19
CA SER A 67 -11.43 11.75 -8.87
C SER A 67 -10.70 10.62 -9.58
N SER A 68 -11.42 9.60 -10.04
CA SER A 68 -10.87 8.70 -11.05
C SER A 68 -10.58 9.46 -12.34
N GLY A 69 -9.51 9.10 -13.04
CA GLY A 69 -9.08 9.76 -14.27
C GLY A 69 -7.58 10.02 -14.32
N LYS A 70 -7.18 10.82 -15.31
CA LYS A 70 -5.79 11.24 -15.48
C LYS A 70 -5.49 12.46 -14.63
N HIS A 71 -4.34 12.44 -13.99
CA HIS A 71 -3.83 13.52 -13.17
C HIS A 71 -2.38 13.81 -13.50
N LYS A 72 -1.93 15.02 -13.14
CA LYS A 72 -0.53 15.44 -13.26
C LYS A 72 -0.04 15.98 -11.93
N LEU A 73 1.16 15.53 -11.53
CA LEU A 73 1.92 16.10 -10.44
C LEU A 73 3.12 16.85 -11.02
N GLU A 74 3.33 18.09 -10.60
CA GLU A 74 4.53 18.88 -10.91
C GLU A 74 5.31 19.11 -9.61
N ASN A 75 6.58 18.71 -9.56
CA ASN A 75 7.44 18.96 -8.39
C ASN A 75 7.98 20.41 -8.36
N SER A 76 8.75 20.76 -7.34
CA SER A 76 9.30 22.12 -7.19
C SER A 76 10.32 22.49 -8.30
N GLN A 77 10.89 21.50 -8.96
CA GLN A 77 11.84 21.63 -10.06
C GLN A 77 11.14 21.81 -11.43
N GLY A 78 9.81 21.61 -11.48
CA GLY A 78 9.02 21.68 -12.71
C GLY A 78 8.93 20.35 -13.48
N ASP A 79 9.43 19.25 -12.93
CA ASP A 79 9.27 17.93 -13.52
C ASP A 79 7.81 17.47 -13.38
N ILE A 80 7.28 16.91 -14.46
CA ILE A 80 5.88 16.49 -14.53
C ILE A 80 5.80 14.96 -14.53
N PHE A 81 5.06 14.43 -13.57
CA PHE A 81 4.69 13.02 -13.48
C PHE A 81 3.20 12.87 -13.81
N SER A 82 2.87 12.01 -14.78
CA SER A 82 1.48 11.73 -15.14
C SER A 82 1.04 10.42 -14.50
N PHE A 83 -0.20 10.36 -14.03
CA PHE A 83 -0.72 9.12 -13.47
C PHE A 83 -2.22 8.97 -13.71
N MET A 84 -2.68 7.73 -13.70
CA MET A 84 -4.08 7.36 -13.77
C MET A 84 -4.56 6.96 -12.38
N VAL A 85 -5.72 7.46 -11.96
CA VAL A 85 -6.46 6.99 -10.78
C VAL A 85 -7.65 6.17 -11.28
N PHE A 86 -7.72 4.90 -10.90
CA PHE A 86 -8.79 3.98 -11.31
C PHE A 86 -9.95 3.96 -10.30
N ASP A 87 -11.09 3.42 -10.72
CA ASP A 87 -12.30 3.36 -9.88
C ASP A 87 -12.15 2.44 -8.65
N ASN A 88 -11.21 1.50 -8.69
CA ASN A 88 -10.87 0.60 -7.58
C ASN A 88 -9.81 1.18 -6.62
N ASN A 89 -9.43 2.46 -6.73
CA ASN A 89 -8.43 3.07 -5.84
C ASN A 89 -8.92 3.17 -4.40
N ASN A 90 -7.97 3.06 -3.46
CA ASN A 90 -8.16 3.35 -2.04
C ASN A 90 -7.28 4.54 -1.61
N GLY A 91 -7.15 5.55 -2.48
CA GLY A 91 -6.31 6.70 -2.22
C GLY A 91 -4.81 6.38 -2.25
N GLY A 92 -4.03 7.14 -1.49
CA GLY A 92 -2.57 6.94 -1.47
C GLY A 92 -1.81 8.10 -0.84
N ILE A 93 -0.55 8.27 -1.25
CA ILE A 93 0.30 9.38 -0.82
C ILE A 93 0.87 10.10 -2.06
N ILE A 94 0.74 11.43 -2.10
CA ILE A 94 1.44 12.31 -3.04
C ILE A 94 2.81 12.65 -2.46
N ASN A 95 3.87 12.36 -3.23
CA ASN A 95 5.25 12.44 -2.78
C ASN A 95 6.14 13.08 -3.86
N PRO A 96 6.03 14.40 -4.07
CA PRO A 96 6.68 15.09 -5.18
C PRO A 96 8.21 15.05 -5.13
N ASP A 97 8.78 14.93 -3.93
CA ASP A 97 10.22 14.97 -3.68
C ASP A 97 10.80 13.57 -3.34
N ASN A 98 10.04 12.50 -3.59
CA ASN A 98 10.45 11.10 -3.39
C ASN A 98 11.02 10.82 -1.98
N HIS A 99 10.43 11.40 -0.94
CA HIS A 99 10.72 11.04 0.44
C HIS A 99 10.32 9.59 0.72
N VAL A 100 10.99 8.95 1.68
CA VAL A 100 10.63 7.58 2.08
C VAL A 100 9.47 7.64 3.08
N TYR A 101 8.39 6.96 2.73
CA TYR A 101 7.25 6.68 3.60
C TYR A 101 7.29 5.23 4.03
N TYR A 102 6.67 4.96 5.18
CA TYR A 102 6.71 3.65 5.82
C TYR A 102 5.32 3.15 6.17
N THR A 103 5.14 1.83 6.12
CA THR A 103 4.08 1.17 6.86
C THR A 103 4.69 0.37 7.98
N LEU A 104 4.07 0.37 9.16
CA LEU A 104 4.43 -0.52 10.27
C LEU A 104 3.20 -1.32 10.67
N SER A 105 3.34 -2.64 10.73
CA SER A 105 2.26 -3.57 11.08
C SER A 105 2.43 -4.15 12.48
N GLU A 106 1.34 -4.17 13.25
CA GLU A 106 1.33 -4.71 14.61
C GLU A 106 0.13 -5.60 14.87
N ALA A 107 0.35 -6.60 15.73
CA ALA A 107 -0.69 -7.48 16.22
C ALA A 107 -1.45 -6.85 17.39
N TYR A 108 -2.75 -6.69 17.21
CA TYR A 108 -3.72 -6.43 18.27
C TYR A 108 -4.31 -7.77 18.66
N ALA A 109 -4.25 -8.14 19.94
CA ALA A 109 -4.81 -9.42 20.38
C ALA A 109 -5.46 -9.31 21.75
N VAL A 110 -6.40 -10.23 22.02
CA VAL A 110 -6.83 -10.45 23.39
C VAL A 110 -5.67 -11.04 24.20
N GLU A 111 -5.68 -10.80 25.51
CA GLU A 111 -4.60 -11.24 26.39
C GLU A 111 -4.30 -12.75 26.23
N GLY A 112 -3.01 -13.08 26.09
CA GLY A 112 -2.54 -14.46 25.89
C GLY A 112 -2.77 -15.03 24.49
N LYS A 113 -3.19 -14.24 23.49
CA LYS A 113 -3.38 -14.69 22.09
C LYS A 113 -2.46 -14.01 21.07
N ALA A 114 -1.59 -13.10 21.49
CA ALA A 114 -0.70 -12.35 20.60
C ALA A 114 0.16 -13.24 19.69
N ASP A 115 0.68 -14.38 20.21
CA ASP A 115 1.56 -15.29 19.45
C ASP A 115 0.91 -15.91 18.20
N ARG A 116 -0.40 -15.79 18.05
CA ARG A 116 -1.17 -16.25 16.87
C ARG A 116 -1.12 -15.27 15.70
N PHE A 117 -0.64 -14.05 15.93
CA PHE A 117 -0.62 -12.97 14.96
C PHE A 117 0.82 -12.50 14.82
N LYS A 118 1.46 -12.90 13.72
CA LYS A 118 2.84 -12.55 13.41
C LYS A 118 2.87 -11.77 12.11
N PRO A 119 2.92 -10.43 12.17
CA PRO A 119 3.21 -9.62 11.00
C PRO A 119 4.51 -10.10 10.34
N ALA A 120 4.55 -10.09 9.01
CA ALA A 120 5.77 -10.40 8.28
C ALA A 120 6.85 -9.35 8.61
N THR A 121 8.07 -9.80 8.87
CA THR A 121 9.24 -8.95 9.11
C THR A 121 10.07 -8.79 7.84
N TYR A 122 10.73 -7.65 7.72
CA TYR A 122 11.58 -7.28 6.60
C TYR A 122 12.86 -6.65 7.16
N GLU A 123 13.97 -6.86 6.45
CA GLU A 123 15.17 -6.06 6.63
C GLU A 123 14.91 -4.65 6.10
N VAL A 124 15.21 -3.64 6.91
CA VAL A 124 15.07 -2.22 6.55
C VAL A 124 16.19 -1.42 7.19
N VAL A 125 16.74 -0.47 6.45
CA VAL A 125 17.64 0.55 6.99
C VAL A 125 16.88 1.84 7.14
N ILE A 126 16.95 2.44 8.32
CA ILE A 126 16.36 3.75 8.64
C ILE A 126 17.43 4.58 9.34
N ASN A 127 17.76 5.76 8.80
CA ASN A 127 18.84 6.60 9.33
C ASN A 127 20.19 5.85 9.46
N GLY A 128 20.49 4.92 8.54
CA GLY A 128 21.69 4.08 8.62
C GLY A 128 21.64 2.94 9.66
N HIS A 129 20.55 2.79 10.41
CA HIS A 129 20.35 1.68 11.35
C HIS A 129 19.69 0.50 10.64
N GLU A 130 20.34 -0.67 10.66
CA GLU A 130 19.78 -1.94 10.17
C GLU A 130 18.79 -2.52 11.19
N LEU A 131 17.55 -2.75 10.75
CA LEU A 131 16.45 -3.25 11.56
C LEU A 131 15.79 -4.46 10.89
N GLU A 132 15.31 -5.40 11.70
CA GLU A 132 14.42 -6.48 11.24
C GLU A 132 13.05 -6.32 11.92
N MET A 133 12.09 -5.76 11.20
CA MET A 133 10.78 -5.41 11.76
C MET A 133 9.68 -5.46 10.72
N ALA A 134 8.42 -5.39 11.16
CA ALA A 134 7.26 -5.44 10.27
C ALA A 134 7.00 -4.11 9.56
N VAL A 135 8.08 -3.56 8.97
CA VAL A 135 8.11 -2.28 8.28
C VAL A 135 8.32 -2.48 6.80
N ARG A 136 7.48 -1.83 5.99
CA ARG A 136 7.70 -1.68 4.55
C ARG A 136 7.94 -0.22 4.21
N SER A 137 8.72 0.04 3.18
CA SER A 137 9.11 1.39 2.79
C SER A 137 8.98 1.63 1.29
N ALA A 138 8.47 2.80 0.93
CA ALA A 138 8.27 3.22 -0.46
C ALA A 138 8.60 4.71 -0.63
N ASN A 139 9.10 5.08 -1.80
CA ASN A 139 9.44 6.47 -2.15
C ASN A 139 8.93 6.89 -3.54
N ALA A 140 7.95 6.15 -4.08
CA ALA A 140 7.36 6.47 -5.37
C ALA A 140 6.73 7.87 -5.35
N THR A 141 6.68 8.53 -6.51
CA THR A 141 6.12 9.88 -6.68
C THR A 141 4.64 9.95 -6.30
N VAL A 142 3.91 8.86 -6.58
CA VAL A 142 2.57 8.59 -6.04
C VAL A 142 2.60 7.16 -5.50
N ILE A 143 2.33 7.01 -4.20
CA ILE A 143 2.32 5.72 -3.50
C ILE A 143 0.85 5.25 -3.45
N ASP A 144 0.57 4.11 -4.07
CA ASP A 144 -0.80 3.59 -4.17
C ASP A 144 -1.27 2.91 -2.88
N GLY A 145 -2.38 3.40 -2.32
CA GLY A 145 -2.99 2.88 -1.12
C GLY A 145 -3.51 1.44 -1.25
N ASN A 146 -3.76 0.94 -2.47
CA ASN A 146 -4.14 -0.46 -2.68
C ASN A 146 -3.00 -1.43 -2.36
N ILE A 147 -1.77 -1.02 -2.63
CA ILE A 147 -0.58 -1.85 -2.47
C ILE A 147 0.10 -1.52 -1.14
N PHE A 148 0.34 -0.23 -0.86
CA PHE A 148 0.98 0.22 0.39
C PHE A 148 0.11 -0.07 1.62
N LYS A 149 -1.21 0.08 1.49
CA LYS A 149 -2.28 -0.36 2.39
C LYS A 149 -2.04 -0.15 3.89
N CYS A 150 -2.62 0.94 4.40
CA CYS A 150 -2.65 1.27 5.83
C CYS A 150 -4.07 1.24 6.38
N ASP A 151 -4.28 0.64 7.55
CA ASP A 151 -5.53 0.78 8.29
C ASP A 151 -5.64 2.18 8.91
N TYR A 152 -4.50 2.74 9.35
CA TYR A 152 -4.39 4.10 9.89
C TYR A 152 -3.55 4.97 8.96
N PRO A 153 -4.11 6.05 8.39
CA PRO A 153 -3.39 6.89 7.45
C PRO A 153 -2.34 7.77 8.14
N LEU A 154 -1.62 8.52 7.31
CA LEU A 154 -0.58 9.45 7.73
C LEU A 154 -1.11 10.48 8.73
N GLY A 155 -0.42 10.62 9.86
CA GLY A 155 -0.79 11.55 10.93
C GLY A 155 -1.98 11.20 11.81
N GLU A 156 -2.67 10.09 11.56
CA GLU A 156 -3.54 9.49 12.56
C GLU A 156 -2.73 8.68 13.57
N ALA A 157 -3.11 8.73 14.84
CA ALA A 157 -2.44 7.94 15.88
C ALA A 157 -2.63 6.44 15.64
N PHE A 158 -1.59 5.64 15.92
CA PHE A 158 -1.73 4.18 15.95
C PHE A 158 -2.26 3.78 17.33
N PRO A 159 -3.54 3.38 17.49
CA PRO A 159 -4.11 3.25 18.82
C PRO A 159 -3.49 2.12 19.64
N ASP A 160 -3.54 2.22 20.97
CA ASP A 160 -3.15 1.11 21.86
C ASP A 160 -4.18 -0.03 21.88
N SER A 161 -5.40 0.27 21.44
CA SER A 161 -6.49 -0.69 21.39
C SER A 161 -7.44 -0.44 20.22
N ILE A 162 -7.86 -1.52 19.55
CA ILE A 162 -8.92 -1.48 18.54
C ILE A 162 -10.23 -2.04 19.06
N THR A 163 -11.34 -1.60 18.46
CA THR A 163 -12.66 -2.19 18.68
C THR A 163 -13.02 -3.09 17.50
N VAL A 164 -13.38 -4.34 17.79
CA VAL A 164 -13.82 -5.30 16.78
C VAL A 164 -15.31 -5.60 16.92
N ASN A 165 -16.00 -5.70 15.78
CA ASN A 165 -17.42 -6.03 15.73
C ASN A 165 -17.68 -7.52 15.98
N ASP A 166 -16.79 -8.39 15.50
CA ASP A 166 -16.87 -9.82 15.78
C ASP A 166 -16.41 -10.12 17.21
N ARG A 167 -17.35 -10.46 18.08
CA ARG A 167 -17.07 -10.85 19.47
C ARG A 167 -16.24 -12.12 19.61
N LYS A 168 -16.13 -12.92 18.53
CA LYS A 168 -15.24 -14.10 18.48
C LYS A 168 -13.83 -13.76 18.01
N SER A 169 -13.59 -12.53 17.54
CA SER A 169 -12.25 -12.10 17.15
C SER A 169 -11.32 -12.15 18.37
N ILE A 170 -10.20 -12.85 18.18
CA ILE A 170 -9.15 -13.02 19.19
C ILE A 170 -7.93 -12.13 18.89
N GLY A 171 -7.94 -11.43 17.76
CA GLY A 171 -6.84 -10.60 17.29
C GLY A 171 -7.02 -10.14 15.85
N ASN A 172 -6.26 -9.13 15.47
CA ASN A 172 -6.04 -8.74 14.09
C ASN A 172 -4.65 -8.11 13.94
N ILE A 173 -4.10 -8.12 12.72
CA ILE A 173 -2.95 -7.29 12.40
C ILE A 173 -3.50 -5.99 11.82
N GLN A 174 -2.95 -4.87 12.28
CA GLN A 174 -3.26 -3.56 11.68
C GLN A 174 -1.97 -2.88 11.26
N SER A 175 -2.04 -2.04 10.24
CA SER A 175 -0.92 -1.23 9.76
C SER A 175 -1.21 0.26 9.88
N LYS A 176 -0.16 1.04 10.13
CA LYS A 176 -0.19 2.50 10.06
C LYS A 176 0.81 3.01 9.01
N CYS A 177 0.42 4.05 8.29
CA CYS A 177 1.29 4.84 7.43
C CYS A 177 2.03 5.92 8.24
N PHE A 178 3.32 6.05 7.97
CA PHE A 178 4.22 7.01 8.61
C PHE A 178 5.02 7.78 7.57
N ASP A 179 5.24 9.05 7.84
CA ASP A 179 6.45 9.72 7.34
C ASP A 179 7.64 9.43 8.26
N LYS A 180 8.84 9.77 7.80
CA LYS A 180 10.06 9.43 8.52
C LYS A 180 10.12 9.98 9.96
N PRO A 181 9.85 11.28 10.23
CA PRO A 181 9.83 11.79 11.60
C PRO A 181 8.80 11.06 12.49
N GLU A 182 7.61 10.79 11.96
CA GLU A 182 6.56 10.07 12.70
C GLU A 182 7.02 8.66 13.08
N LEU A 183 7.65 7.92 12.16
CA LEU A 183 8.12 6.55 12.43
C LEU A 183 9.26 6.54 13.45
N VAL A 184 10.25 7.42 13.30
CA VAL A 184 11.39 7.50 14.24
C VAL A 184 10.91 7.81 15.65
N GLN A 185 9.97 8.74 15.80
CA GLN A 185 9.36 9.03 17.09
C GLN A 185 8.56 7.85 17.64
N TYR A 186 7.82 7.15 16.77
CA TYR A 186 7.06 5.96 17.16
C TYR A 186 7.99 4.85 17.66
N ILE A 187 9.08 4.54 16.96
CA ILE A 187 10.04 3.51 17.38
C ILE A 187 10.71 3.89 18.70
N ALA A 188 11.14 5.14 18.86
CA ALA A 188 11.72 5.62 20.11
C ALA A 188 10.76 5.52 21.30
N THR A 189 9.46 5.74 21.08
CA THR A 189 8.45 5.71 22.16
C THR A 189 7.97 4.29 22.43
N GLU A 190 7.70 3.52 21.38
CA GLU A 190 6.98 2.25 21.46
C GLU A 190 7.89 1.01 21.62
N TYR A 191 9.14 1.15 21.19
CA TYR A 191 10.14 0.10 21.22
C TYR A 191 11.33 0.45 22.12
N ASP A 192 11.41 1.68 22.65
CA ASP A 192 12.54 2.18 23.45
C ASP A 192 13.86 2.11 22.67
N GLU A 193 13.79 2.28 21.35
CA GLU A 193 14.93 2.23 20.42
C GLU A 193 15.16 3.59 19.77
N ASN A 194 16.31 4.20 20.03
CA ASN A 194 16.67 5.47 19.42
C ASN A 194 17.40 5.26 18.09
N ILE A 195 16.66 5.43 16.99
CA ILE A 195 17.16 5.35 15.62
C ILE A 195 17.35 6.73 14.97
N SER A 196 17.67 7.75 15.79
CA SER A 196 18.08 9.06 15.26
C SER A 196 19.42 8.93 14.51
N PRO A 197 19.66 9.71 13.45
CA PRO A 197 20.92 9.67 12.74
C PRO A 197 22.03 10.30 13.59
N SER A 198 23.21 9.68 13.61
CA SER A 198 24.40 10.22 14.29
C SER A 198 25.14 11.23 13.40
N THR A 199 24.96 11.14 12.08
CA THR A 199 25.56 12.01 11.08
C THR A 199 24.54 12.49 10.05
N ALA A 200 24.87 13.56 9.33
CA ALA A 200 24.03 14.03 8.22
C ALA A 200 23.93 12.99 7.08
N ASP A 201 24.97 12.19 6.87
CA ASP A 201 24.99 11.15 5.85
C ASP A 201 24.03 10.02 6.22
N GLU A 202 24.07 9.54 7.47
CA GLU A 202 23.14 8.54 8.01
C GLU A 202 21.67 8.99 7.87
N ALA A 203 21.38 10.28 8.04
CA ALA A 203 20.03 10.83 7.91
C ALA A 203 19.39 10.61 6.52
N THR A 204 20.18 10.26 5.51
CA THR A 204 19.72 9.97 4.14
C THR A 204 19.79 8.49 3.76
N GLN A 205 20.31 7.64 4.64
CA GLN A 205 20.46 6.20 4.42
C GLN A 205 19.19 5.45 4.84
N ASP A 206 18.19 5.51 3.98
CA ASP A 206 16.97 4.71 4.12
C ASP A 206 16.85 3.73 2.93
N THR A 207 16.44 2.50 3.20
CA THR A 207 16.15 1.52 2.13
C THR A 207 14.70 1.57 1.69
N VAL A 208 14.44 1.27 0.41
CA VAL A 208 13.11 1.02 -0.15
C VAL A 208 12.95 -0.49 -0.37
N ASN A 209 12.06 -1.12 0.38
CA ASN A 209 11.78 -2.57 0.26
C ASN A 209 10.42 -2.88 -0.40
N MET A 210 9.71 -1.83 -0.84
CA MET A 210 8.45 -1.92 -1.56
C MET A 210 8.43 -0.95 -2.75
N PRO A 211 9.21 -1.23 -3.80
CA PRO A 211 9.22 -0.41 -5.01
C PRO A 211 7.89 -0.56 -5.76
N PHE A 212 7.41 0.55 -6.32
CA PHE A 212 6.25 0.56 -7.21
C PHE A 212 6.73 0.33 -8.64
N ASN A 213 6.32 -0.78 -9.24
CA ASN A 213 6.67 -1.14 -10.62
C ASN A 213 5.40 -1.49 -11.40
N TYR A 214 5.21 -0.82 -12.53
CA TYR A 214 4.07 -0.96 -13.43
C TYR A 214 4.40 -1.76 -14.71
N ASP A 215 5.63 -2.25 -14.82
CA ASP A 215 6.07 -3.05 -15.95
C ASP A 215 5.45 -4.46 -15.91
N LEU A 216 5.01 -4.92 -17.07
CA LEU A 216 4.62 -6.32 -17.23
C LEU A 216 5.83 -7.24 -17.00
N PRO A 217 5.70 -8.34 -16.24
CA PRO A 217 6.77 -9.30 -16.10
C PRO A 217 7.03 -10.04 -17.41
N THR A 218 8.22 -10.63 -17.54
CA THR A 218 8.55 -11.53 -18.64
C THR A 218 8.10 -12.95 -18.31
N ALA A 219 7.46 -13.63 -19.26
CA ALA A 219 7.20 -15.07 -19.19
C ALA A 219 8.36 -15.84 -19.86
N ASP A 220 9.08 -16.66 -19.08
CA ASP A 220 10.17 -17.53 -19.56
C ASP A 220 10.16 -18.86 -18.79
N PHE A 221 9.16 -19.69 -19.08
CA PHE A 221 8.94 -20.99 -18.47
C PHE A 221 9.33 -22.13 -19.39
N ALA A 222 10.03 -23.12 -18.84
CA ALA A 222 10.38 -24.33 -19.59
C ALA A 222 9.16 -25.19 -19.95
N ASN A 223 8.11 -25.14 -19.13
CA ASN A 223 6.86 -25.85 -19.40
C ASN A 223 6.04 -25.08 -20.47
N PRO A 224 5.83 -25.64 -21.67
CA PRO A 224 5.19 -24.93 -22.77
C PRO A 224 3.71 -24.58 -22.50
N LYS A 225 3.01 -25.38 -21.68
CA LYS A 225 1.63 -25.06 -21.29
C LYS A 225 1.59 -23.88 -20.32
N LEU A 226 2.54 -23.84 -19.38
CA LEU A 226 2.67 -22.75 -18.42
C LEU A 226 3.06 -21.45 -19.13
N GLN A 227 4.01 -21.54 -20.06
CA GLN A 227 4.43 -20.41 -20.91
C GLN A 227 3.24 -19.82 -21.68
N ALA A 228 2.48 -20.66 -22.39
CA ALA A 228 1.33 -20.18 -23.16
C ALA A 228 0.27 -19.49 -22.29
N LYS A 229 -0.02 -20.02 -21.09
CA LYS A 229 -0.94 -19.35 -20.15
C LYS A 229 -0.40 -18.04 -19.58
N ALA A 230 0.90 -17.98 -19.28
CA ALA A 230 1.54 -16.76 -18.83
C ALA A 230 1.46 -15.67 -19.93
N GLU A 231 1.72 -16.00 -21.18
CA GLU A 231 1.60 -15.08 -22.32
C GLU A 231 0.17 -14.57 -22.53
N GLU A 232 -0.85 -15.42 -22.35
CA GLU A 232 -2.25 -14.99 -22.40
C GLU A 232 -2.61 -14.00 -21.27
N LEU A 233 -2.10 -14.22 -20.06
CA LEU A 233 -2.25 -13.27 -18.95
C LEU A 233 -1.59 -11.93 -19.27
N LEU A 234 -0.36 -11.94 -19.81
CA LEU A 234 0.34 -10.72 -20.20
C LEU A 234 -0.41 -9.97 -21.30
N ALA A 235 -0.95 -10.67 -22.29
CA ALA A 235 -1.76 -10.07 -23.35
C ALA A 235 -3.04 -9.42 -22.80
N LEU A 236 -3.69 -10.06 -21.81
CA LEU A 236 -4.88 -9.53 -21.15
C LEU A 236 -4.59 -8.25 -20.35
N LEU A 237 -3.44 -8.19 -19.67
CA LEU A 237 -3.08 -7.06 -18.80
C LEU A 237 -2.38 -5.91 -19.53
N LYS A 238 -1.82 -6.15 -20.72
CA LYS A 238 -1.17 -5.12 -21.56
C LYS A 238 -1.94 -3.82 -21.71
N PRO A 239 -3.28 -3.79 -21.87
CA PRO A 239 -4.03 -2.54 -21.95
C PRO A 239 -3.88 -1.62 -20.72
N LEU A 240 -3.54 -2.15 -19.54
CA LEU A 240 -3.35 -1.34 -18.32
C LEU A 240 -2.26 -0.26 -18.48
N GLN A 241 -1.24 -0.51 -19.30
CA GLN A 241 -0.10 0.39 -19.46
C GLN A 241 -0.51 1.76 -20.03
N ASP A 242 -1.50 1.81 -20.92
CA ASP A 242 -1.84 3.04 -21.69
C ASP A 242 -3.32 3.47 -21.60
N THR A 243 -4.17 2.69 -20.94
CA THR A 243 -5.62 2.91 -20.90
C THR A 243 -6.08 4.23 -20.25
N ASN A 244 -7.18 4.81 -20.73
CA ASN A 244 -7.85 5.92 -20.03
C ASN A 244 -9.15 5.47 -19.36
N ASP A 245 -9.40 4.17 -19.37
CA ASP A 245 -10.61 3.52 -18.89
C ASP A 245 -10.48 3.30 -17.37
N THR A 246 -11.24 4.07 -16.57
CA THR A 246 -11.12 4.09 -15.11
C THR A 246 -11.58 2.78 -14.45
N ASP A 247 -12.47 2.05 -15.10
CA ASP A 247 -13.07 0.79 -14.64
C ASP A 247 -12.38 -0.46 -15.23
N ILE A 248 -11.22 -0.30 -15.89
CA ILE A 248 -10.55 -1.39 -16.62
C ILE A 248 -10.30 -2.63 -15.75
N HIS A 249 -10.01 -2.45 -14.46
CA HIS A 249 -9.81 -3.55 -13.53
C HIS A 249 -11.07 -4.42 -13.39
N GLU A 250 -12.26 -3.84 -13.38
CA GLU A 250 -13.52 -4.59 -13.34
C GLU A 250 -13.67 -5.47 -14.60
N LYS A 251 -13.37 -4.89 -15.76
CA LYS A 251 -13.44 -5.58 -17.07
C LYS A 251 -12.46 -6.75 -17.16
N LEU A 252 -11.24 -6.58 -16.66
CA LEU A 252 -10.18 -7.59 -16.77
C LEU A 252 -10.25 -8.65 -15.68
N ASN A 253 -10.74 -8.32 -14.48
CA ASN A 253 -10.56 -9.17 -13.29
C ASN A 253 -11.15 -10.57 -13.41
N LYS A 254 -12.33 -10.72 -14.03
CA LYS A 254 -12.96 -12.04 -14.19
C LYS A 254 -12.12 -12.97 -15.07
N GLN A 255 -11.67 -12.46 -16.21
CA GLN A 255 -10.84 -13.24 -17.15
C GLN A 255 -9.46 -13.51 -16.55
N ALA A 256 -8.86 -12.51 -15.90
CA ALA A 256 -7.57 -12.67 -15.24
C ALA A 256 -7.63 -13.71 -14.12
N HIS A 257 -8.71 -13.72 -13.32
CA HIS A 257 -8.90 -14.74 -12.28
C HIS A 257 -8.99 -16.16 -12.86
N GLN A 258 -9.74 -16.35 -13.94
CA GLN A 258 -9.84 -17.66 -14.61
C GLN A 258 -8.47 -18.13 -15.13
N LEU A 259 -7.75 -17.27 -15.84
CA LEU A 259 -6.42 -17.59 -16.36
C LEU A 259 -5.41 -17.86 -15.24
N MET A 260 -5.47 -17.13 -14.12
CA MET A 260 -4.63 -17.39 -12.94
C MET A 260 -4.91 -18.77 -12.32
N MET A 261 -6.18 -19.17 -12.22
CA MET A 261 -6.53 -20.51 -11.72
C MET A 261 -6.00 -21.62 -12.64
N GLU A 262 -6.14 -21.46 -13.96
CA GLU A 262 -5.56 -22.40 -14.93
C GLU A 262 -4.03 -22.47 -14.84
N LEU A 263 -3.36 -21.31 -14.68
CA LEU A 263 -1.92 -21.23 -14.50
C LEU A 263 -1.46 -21.98 -13.24
N VAL A 264 -2.16 -21.79 -12.12
CA VAL A 264 -1.91 -22.49 -10.85
C VAL A 264 -2.10 -24.00 -11.02
N ASP A 265 -3.19 -24.43 -11.66
CA ASP A 265 -3.46 -25.86 -11.87
C ASP A 265 -2.39 -26.52 -12.75
N ILE A 266 -1.93 -25.85 -13.81
CA ILE A 266 -0.83 -26.35 -14.66
C ILE A 266 0.46 -26.46 -13.83
N HIS A 267 0.78 -25.42 -13.06
CA HIS A 267 1.98 -25.43 -12.23
C HIS A 267 1.93 -26.57 -11.21
N ALA A 268 0.84 -26.70 -10.45
CA ALA A 268 0.65 -27.75 -9.44
C ALA A 268 0.82 -29.17 -10.02
N ASN A 269 0.30 -29.41 -11.22
CA ASN A 269 0.42 -30.72 -11.90
C ASN A 269 1.83 -31.01 -12.47
N SER A 270 2.70 -30.00 -12.54
CA SER A 270 4.09 -30.15 -12.99
C SER A 270 5.14 -29.85 -11.91
N ALA A 271 4.72 -29.39 -10.73
CA ALA A 271 5.61 -28.87 -9.68
C ALA A 271 6.61 -29.90 -9.18
N SER A 272 6.23 -31.18 -9.09
CA SER A 272 7.14 -32.27 -8.67
C SER A 272 8.25 -32.56 -9.68
N SER A 273 8.11 -32.10 -10.93
CA SER A 273 9.09 -32.22 -12.00
C SER A 273 9.85 -30.91 -12.29
N SER A 274 9.45 -29.80 -11.66
CA SER A 274 10.08 -28.49 -11.83
C SER A 274 11.28 -28.33 -10.89
N GLY A 275 12.36 -27.73 -11.39
CA GLY A 275 13.49 -27.33 -10.56
C GLY A 275 13.19 -26.11 -9.70
N VAL A 276 14.01 -25.85 -8.67
CA VAL A 276 13.87 -24.70 -7.76
C VAL A 276 13.78 -23.38 -8.53
N ALA A 277 14.67 -23.16 -9.51
CA ALA A 277 14.68 -21.96 -10.32
C ALA A 277 13.38 -21.72 -11.10
N GLU A 278 12.72 -22.77 -11.61
CA GLU A 278 11.44 -22.62 -12.32
C GLU A 278 10.30 -22.28 -11.34
N ASN A 279 10.35 -22.77 -10.11
CA ASN A 279 9.39 -22.41 -9.07
C ASN A 279 9.58 -20.96 -8.61
N GLU A 280 10.82 -20.48 -8.49
CA GLU A 280 11.13 -19.08 -8.18
C GLU A 280 10.62 -18.14 -9.27
N LYS A 281 10.87 -18.44 -10.55
CA LYS A 281 10.30 -17.70 -11.69
C LYS A 281 8.77 -17.64 -11.63
N TYR A 282 8.13 -18.77 -11.31
CA TYR A 282 6.67 -18.85 -11.21
C TYR A 282 6.12 -17.97 -10.09
N ASN A 283 6.74 -18.04 -8.91
CA ASN A 283 6.34 -17.24 -7.75
C ASN A 283 6.50 -15.74 -8.03
N ASP A 284 7.63 -15.32 -8.63
CA ASP A 284 7.86 -13.93 -9.03
C ASP A 284 6.82 -13.46 -10.05
N PHE A 285 6.56 -14.26 -11.09
CA PHE A 285 5.54 -13.94 -12.09
C PHE A 285 4.14 -13.79 -11.47
N VAL A 286 3.71 -14.75 -10.65
CA VAL A 286 2.40 -14.70 -9.97
C VAL A 286 2.29 -13.50 -9.03
N SER A 287 3.35 -13.19 -8.29
CA SER A 287 3.39 -12.02 -7.41
C SER A 287 3.22 -10.73 -8.20
N LYS A 288 4.01 -10.52 -9.25
CA LYS A 288 3.94 -9.33 -10.11
C LYS A 288 2.59 -9.19 -10.80
N ILE A 289 2.02 -10.28 -11.31
CA ILE A 289 0.66 -10.27 -11.88
C ILE A 289 -0.38 -9.90 -10.82
N GLY A 290 -0.22 -10.40 -9.59
CA GLY A 290 -1.07 -10.04 -8.45
C GLY A 290 -1.03 -8.55 -8.14
N GLU A 291 0.17 -7.97 -8.08
CA GLU A 291 0.40 -6.53 -7.86
C GLU A 291 -0.20 -5.68 -8.98
N LEU A 292 0.09 -6.01 -10.23
CA LEU A 292 -0.41 -5.27 -11.40
C LEU A 292 -1.95 -5.19 -11.43
N ARG A 293 -2.63 -6.26 -11.02
CA ARG A 293 -4.09 -6.30 -10.91
C ARG A 293 -4.63 -5.59 -9.68
N GLY A 294 -3.78 -5.38 -8.67
CA GLY A 294 -4.12 -4.73 -7.41
C GLY A 294 -4.02 -3.22 -7.46
N TYR A 295 -3.18 -2.66 -8.35
CA TYR A 295 -3.01 -1.22 -8.48
C TYR A 295 -4.35 -0.50 -8.68
N GLY A 296 -4.58 0.52 -7.85
CA GLY A 296 -5.60 1.55 -8.02
C GLY A 296 -5.05 2.82 -8.68
N ILE A 297 -3.73 2.95 -8.78
CA ILE A 297 -3.03 4.04 -9.46
C ILE A 297 -2.01 3.47 -10.46
N TRP A 298 -1.83 4.14 -11.59
CA TRP A 298 -0.82 3.77 -12.59
C TRP A 298 0.05 4.97 -12.96
N GLY A 299 1.35 4.88 -12.65
CA GLY A 299 2.33 5.90 -13.03
C GLY A 299 2.70 5.83 -14.51
N ARG A 300 2.95 6.98 -15.13
CA ARG A 300 3.36 7.14 -16.54
C ARG A 300 4.47 8.16 -16.72
#